data_AF-T1HIJ0-F1
#
_entry.id   AF-T1HIJ0-F1
#
_cell.length_a   1.000
_cell.length_b   1.000
_cell.length_c   1.000
_cell.angle_alpha   90.00
_cell.angle_beta   90.00
_cell.angle_gamma   90.00
#
_symmetry.space_group_name_H-M   'P 1'
#
loop_
_entity.id
_entity.type
_entity.pdbx_description
1 polymer ?
#
loop_
_entity_poly.entity_id
_entity_poly.type
_entity_poly.pdbx_seq_one_letter_code
_entity_poly.pdbx_strand_id
1 'polypeptide(L)' 'AKRLRRLKKAAEVTTPEIIDKIHDMVMDDRRVKVREIASAVGISNER' A
#
# COMPACT_ATOMS: atom_id res chain seq x y z
N ALA A 1 -17.99 -7.49 -12.40
CA ALA A 1 -17.90 -6.45 -11.35
C ALA A 1 -16.62 -6.53 -10.49
N LYS A 2 -16.38 -7.63 -9.75
CA LYS A 2 -15.26 -7.77 -8.79
C LYS A 2 -13.86 -7.52 -9.39
N ARG A 3 -13.62 -7.94 -10.63
CA ARG A 3 -12.34 -7.72 -11.35
C ARG A 3 -12.06 -6.23 -11.59
N LEU A 4 -13.07 -5.46 -12.00
CA LEU A 4 -12.94 -4.01 -12.24
C LEU A 4 -12.67 -3.25 -10.93
N ARG A 5 -13.33 -3.64 -9.83
CA ARG A 5 -13.08 -3.07 -8.50
C ARG A 5 -11.65 -3.30 -8.02
N ARG A 6 -11.08 -4.49 -8.26
CA ARG A 6 -9.69 -4.81 -7.91
C ARG A 6 -8.69 -3.97 -8.70
N LEU A 7 -8.94 -3.74 -9.99
CA LEU A 7 -8.08 -2.92 -10.83
C LEU A 7 -8.12 -1.44 -10.43
N LYS A 8 -9.30 -0.91 -10.07
CA LYS A 8 -9.42 0.45 -9.51
C LYS A 8 -8.63 0.61 -8.21
N LYS A 9 -8.78 -0.32 -7.27
CA LYS A 9 -8.01 -0.32 -6.02
C LYS A 9 -6.50 -0.44 -6.29
N ALA A 10 -6.09 -1.26 -7.26
CA ALA A 10 -4.68 -1.37 -7.63
C ALA A 10 -4.14 -0.02 -8.18
N ALA A 11 -4.90 0.68 -9.01
CA ALA A 11 -4.52 1.99 -9.53
C ALA A 11 -4.41 3.06 -8.43
N GLU A 12 -5.32 3.05 -7.45
CA GLU A 12 -5.26 3.93 -6.27
C GLU A 12 -4.04 3.65 -5.38
N VAL A 13 -3.60 2.39 -5.30
CA VAL A 13 -2.44 1.98 -4.49
C VAL A 13 -1.11 2.34 -5.14
N THR A 14 -1.07 2.48 -6.47
CA THR A 14 0.14 2.85 -7.22
C THR A 14 0.27 4.35 -7.46
N THR A 15 -0.43 5.19 -6.68
CA THR A 15 -0.23 6.64 -6.77
C THR A 15 1.18 7.02 -6.28
N PRO A 16 1.81 8.06 -6.85
CA PRO A 16 3.13 8.54 -6.39
C PRO A 16 3.15 8.82 -4.88
N GLU A 17 2.09 9.42 -4.34
CA GLU A 17 1.95 9.73 -2.92
C GLU A 17 2.04 8.49 -2.01
N ILE A 18 1.46 7.36 -2.43
CA ILE A 18 1.55 6.10 -1.67
C ILE A 18 2.94 5.50 -1.81
N ILE A 19 3.57 5.61 -2.97
CA ILE A 19 4.94 5.14 -3.21
C ILE A 19 5.93 5.91 -2.32
N ASP A 20 5.83 7.25 -2.29
CA ASP A 20 6.70 8.12 -1.49
C ASP A 20 6.53 7.81 0.00
N LYS A 21 5.30 7.64 0.48
CA LYS A 21 5.05 7.25 1.87
C LYS A 21 5.66 5.89 2.23
N ILE A 22 5.59 4.90 1.34
CA ILE A 22 6.24 3.60 1.55
C ILE A 22 7.76 3.76 1.56
N HIS A 23 8.31 4.59 0.68
CA HIS A 23 9.74 4.88 0.62
C HIS A 23 10.24 5.48 1.94
N ASP A 24 9.56 6.49 2.46
CA ASP A 24 9.89 7.13 3.73
C ASP A 24 9.89 6.12 4.88
N MET A 25 8.85 5.27 4.98
CA MET A 25 8.76 4.25 6.03
C MET A 25 9.89 3.22 5.98
N VAL A 26 10.32 2.81 4.77
CA VAL A 26 11.43 1.85 4.59
C VAL A 26 12.78 2.51 4.87
N MET A 27 12.94 3.79 4.55
CA MET A 27 14.15 4.55 4.83
C MET A 27 14.30 4.89 6.33
N ASP A 28 13.18 5.14 7.03
CA ASP A 28 13.14 5.38 8.48
C ASP A 28 13.47 4.11 9.29
N ASP A 29 12.82 2.98 8.97
CA ASP A 29 13.14 1.68 9.57
C ASP A 29 13.30 0.58 8.52
N ARG A 30 14.55 0.18 8.28
CA ARG A 30 14.90 -0.93 7.37
C ARG A 30 14.39 -2.31 7.82
N ARG A 31 13.91 -2.46 9.06
CA ARG A 31 13.35 -3.72 9.60
C ARG A 31 11.82 -3.74 9.65
N VAL A 32 11.15 -2.69 9.20
CA VAL A 32 9.69 -2.60 9.16
C VAL A 32 9.09 -3.78 8.38
N LYS A 33 7.99 -4.37 8.87
CA LYS A 33 7.34 -5.48 8.16
C LYS A 33 6.43 -4.95 7.07
N VAL A 34 6.39 -5.66 5.95
CA VAL A 34 5.47 -5.37 4.83
C VAL A 34 4.00 -5.29 5.28
N ARG A 35 3.60 -6.10 6.26
CA ARG A 35 2.23 -6.04 6.82
C ARG A 35 1.94 -4.73 7.54
N GLU A 36 2.94 -4.17 8.23
CA GLU A 36 2.81 -2.89 8.96
C GLU A 36 2.72 -1.74 7.96
N ILE A 37 3.56 -1.75 6.91
CA ILE A 37 3.43 -0.83 5.77
C ILE A 37 2.02 -0.93 5.18
N ALA A 38 1.58 -2.13 4.77
CA ALA A 38 0.27 -2.33 4.14
C ALA A 38 -0.91 -1.89 5.02
N SER A 39 -0.77 -1.99 6.34
CA SER A 39 -1.75 -1.46 7.29
C SER A 39 -1.74 0.06 7.31
N ALA A 40 -0.55 0.69 7.37
CA ALA A 40 -0.39 2.14 7.42
C ALA A 40 -0.81 2.87 6.12
N VAL A 41 -0.75 2.18 4.99
CA VAL A 41 -1.23 2.68 3.68
C VAL A 41 -2.60 2.12 3.27
N GLY A 42 -3.30 1.39 4.15
CA GLY A 42 -4.69 0.97 3.90
C GLY A 42 -4.88 -0.08 2.79
N ILE A 43 -3.81 -0.78 2.42
CA ILE A 43 -3.80 -1.82 1.37
C ILE A 43 -4.18 -3.19 1.95
N SER A 44 -4.21 -3.33 3.29
CA SER A 44 -4.52 -4.60 3.96
C SER A 44 -5.83 -5.24 3.49
N ASN A 45 -5.84 -6.57 3.42
CA ASN A 45 -6.97 -7.36 2.92
C ASN A 45 -8.19 -7.21 3.83
N GLU A 46 -9.30 -6.74 3.28
CA GLU A 46 -10.63 -7.12 3.74
C GLU A 46 -10.90 -8.54 3.21
N ARG A 47 -11.22 -9.48 4.10
CA ARG A 47 -11.62 -10.84 3.74
C ARG A 47 -12.98 -10.84 3.05
#